data_AF-A0A6G0KK07-F1
#
_entry.id   AF-A0A6G0KK07-F1
#
_cell.length_a   1.000
_cell.length_b   1.000
_cell.length_c   1.000
_cell.angle_alpha   90.00
_cell.angle_beta   90.00
_cell.angle_gamma   90.00
#
_symmetry.space_group_name_H-M   'P 1'
#
loop_
_entity.id
_entity.type
_entity.pdbx_description
1 polymer ?
#
loop_
_entity_poly.entity_id
_entity_poly.type
_entity_poly.pdbx_seq_one_letter_code
_entity_poly.pdbx_strand_id
1 'polypeptide(L)'
;MVKLFCAIVGVLGKAFPVNIDAGQSVGDLKKKIKKDNPGKLKGIDANDLQVFAAKKGGAWLSSLSEDVKKLKNGEKTALIEALTTEELQEEDPLEDMLSGMGPPSFRQTHLLVVVPNVNLKRSAAAQAIASISKKIKPESKILTELLPLSVTEGEYQLDKLSEKRANDSPMVPTPDLHQFWKEYGGFPECYFIRQEEVVFGVLVVRLLTEGKNRVVIVGSPGVGKSCFLMLMAFYLACIKKKKVLVIRRVKEVNTGIAVVFFDGQGSYSPQTNLSPDDLFAIRNQVGPATVLVDGFRQDEADSFTSGLLPFACLATSCQFDAKQDDNSQVVVLPAWREADLLEYAKSSEWVIETGLRKTTQLKFSTWPKLVQEQYFYSGGSLREFCRTREDVKTRVVDACATVKDIQAFQLVYSYGGAKTEDQVDRI
;
A
#
# COMPACT_ATOMS: atom_id res chain seq x y z
N MET A 1 -23.34 -18.21 -26.94
CA MET A 1 -22.87 -17.35 -25.81
C MET A 1 -23.49 -17.75 -24.48
N VAL A 2 -22.62 -18.04 -23.50
CA VAL A 2 -22.94 -18.32 -22.09
C VAL A 2 -22.32 -17.24 -21.19
N LYS A 3 -22.91 -17.02 -20.02
CA LYS A 3 -22.43 -16.06 -19.02
C LYS A 3 -21.95 -16.80 -17.78
N LEU A 4 -20.64 -16.82 -17.58
CA LEU A 4 -19.99 -17.49 -16.46
C LEU A 4 -19.60 -16.48 -15.38
N PHE A 5 -19.65 -16.88 -14.12
CA PHE A 5 -19.20 -16.06 -13.00
C PHE A 5 -17.92 -16.64 -12.42
N CYS A 6 -16.86 -15.84 -12.47
CA CYS A 6 -15.51 -16.23 -12.09
C CYS A 6 -15.15 -15.62 -10.74
N ALA A 7 -14.63 -16.41 -9.82
CA ALA A 7 -14.06 -15.94 -8.56
C ALA A 7 -12.55 -16.22 -8.54
N ILE A 8 -11.76 -15.25 -8.10
CA ILE A 8 -10.32 -15.43 -7.96
C ILE A 8 -10.05 -16.00 -6.57
N VAL A 9 -9.31 -17.10 -6.50
CA VAL A 9 -9.04 -17.81 -5.25
C VAL A 9 -8.00 -17.08 -4.41
N GLY A 10 -8.26 -16.90 -3.12
CA GLY A 10 -7.37 -16.20 -2.19
C GLY A 10 -7.42 -14.67 -2.30
N VAL A 11 -8.41 -14.13 -3.01
CA VAL A 11 -8.54 -12.70 -3.30
C VAL A 11 -9.86 -12.16 -2.78
N LEU A 12 -9.82 -11.10 -1.97
CA LEU A 12 -11.02 -10.36 -1.57
C LEU A 12 -11.71 -9.78 -2.82
N GLY A 13 -12.97 -10.15 -3.04
CA GLY A 13 -13.74 -9.68 -4.17
C GLY A 13 -14.95 -10.53 -4.50
N LYS A 14 -15.93 -9.89 -5.15
CA LYS A 14 -17.08 -10.59 -5.71
C LYS A 14 -16.69 -11.32 -7.00
N ALA A 15 -17.41 -12.39 -7.31
CA ALA A 15 -17.30 -13.04 -8.61
C ALA A 15 -17.72 -12.05 -9.72
N PHE A 16 -17.01 -12.07 -10.84
CA PHE A 16 -17.27 -11.18 -11.97
C PHE A 16 -17.78 -11.98 -13.19
N PRO A 17 -18.66 -11.38 -14.01
CA PRO A 17 -19.21 -12.05 -15.18
C PRO A 17 -18.21 -12.07 -16.33
N VAL A 18 -18.19 -13.18 -17.07
CA VAL A 18 -17.45 -13.38 -18.32
C VAL A 18 -18.42 -13.93 -19.35
N ASN A 19 -18.55 -13.26 -20.49
CA ASN A 19 -19.36 -13.73 -21.61
C ASN A 19 -18.48 -14.42 -22.64
N ILE A 20 -18.78 -15.67 -22.97
CA ILE A 20 -18.00 -16.49 -23.91
C ILE A 20 -18.91 -17.38 -24.74
N ASP A 21 -18.49 -17.80 -25.94
CA ASP A 21 -19.22 -18.84 -26.66
C ASP A 21 -18.95 -20.23 -26.08
N ALA A 22 -19.96 -21.10 -26.05
CA ALA A 22 -19.81 -22.44 -25.49
C ALA A 22 -18.88 -23.31 -26.36
N GLY A 23 -18.83 -23.06 -27.68
CA GLY A 23 -17.93 -23.77 -28.60
C GLY A 23 -16.48 -23.27 -28.58
N GLN A 24 -16.11 -22.35 -27.69
CA GLN A 24 -14.73 -21.89 -27.53
C GLN A 24 -13.94 -22.80 -26.57
N SER A 25 -12.61 -22.70 -26.63
CA SER A 25 -11.73 -23.45 -25.74
C SER A 25 -11.52 -22.76 -24.40
N VAL A 26 -10.96 -23.49 -23.43
CA VAL A 26 -10.51 -22.92 -22.16
C VAL A 26 -9.41 -21.88 -22.36
N GLY A 27 -8.55 -22.01 -23.38
CA GLY A 27 -7.58 -20.98 -23.73
C GLY A 27 -8.22 -19.63 -24.09
N ASP A 28 -9.32 -19.64 -24.85
CA ASP A 28 -10.09 -18.43 -25.15
C ASP A 28 -10.79 -17.87 -23.92
N LEU A 29 -11.26 -18.75 -23.02
CA LEU A 29 -11.80 -18.36 -21.71
C LEU A 29 -10.75 -17.62 -20.86
N LYS A 30 -9.52 -18.12 -20.77
CA LYS A 30 -8.43 -17.47 -20.04
C LYS A 30 -8.16 -16.06 -20.58
N LYS A 31 -8.10 -15.88 -21.91
CA LYS A 31 -7.96 -14.56 -22.54
C LYS A 31 -9.11 -13.63 -22.20
N LYS A 32 -10.34 -14.15 -22.19
CA LYS A 32 -11.54 -13.37 -21.87
C LYS A 32 -11.59 -12.96 -20.39
N ILE A 33 -11.24 -13.86 -19.48
CA ILE A 33 -11.10 -13.60 -18.04
C ILE A 33 -10.13 -12.44 -17.79
N LYS A 34 -8.95 -12.46 -18.44
CA LYS A 34 -7.97 -11.37 -18.35
C LYS A 34 -8.53 -10.04 -18.87
N LYS A 35 -9.17 -10.07 -20.04
CA LYS A 35 -9.74 -8.88 -20.69
C LYS A 35 -10.84 -8.23 -19.86
N ASP A 36 -11.68 -9.03 -19.20
CA ASP A 36 -12.82 -8.53 -18.43
C ASP A 36 -12.42 -8.14 -16.99
N ASN A 37 -11.16 -8.39 -16.57
CA ASN A 37 -10.62 -7.97 -15.28
C ASN A 37 -9.16 -7.48 -15.32
N PRO A 38 -8.84 -6.46 -16.13
CA PRO A 38 -7.46 -6.06 -16.44
C PRO A 38 -6.74 -5.41 -15.26
N GLY A 39 -7.47 -4.78 -14.34
CA GLY A 39 -6.88 -4.18 -13.14
C GLY A 39 -6.33 -5.24 -12.18
N LYS A 40 -7.13 -6.28 -11.89
CA LYS A 40 -6.72 -7.36 -10.99
C LYS A 40 -5.69 -8.32 -11.61
N LEU A 41 -5.65 -8.42 -12.94
CA LEU A 41 -4.77 -9.34 -13.67
C LEU A 41 -3.65 -8.62 -14.44
N LYS A 42 -3.27 -7.41 -14.00
CA LYS A 42 -2.20 -6.60 -14.61
C LYS A 42 -0.86 -7.33 -14.48
N GLY A 43 -0.14 -7.47 -15.61
CA GLY A 43 1.18 -8.11 -15.65
C GLY A 43 1.19 -9.64 -15.70
N ILE A 44 0.03 -10.29 -15.71
CA ILE A 44 -0.10 -11.75 -15.79
C ILE A 44 -0.50 -12.14 -17.22
N ASP A 45 0.18 -13.11 -17.83
CA ASP A 45 -0.25 -13.66 -19.13
C ASP A 45 -1.57 -14.43 -18.95
N ALA A 46 -2.48 -14.35 -19.93
CA ALA A 46 -3.71 -15.13 -19.89
C ALA A 46 -3.40 -16.64 -19.78
N ASN A 47 -2.35 -17.10 -20.46
CA ASN A 47 -1.93 -18.50 -20.45
C ASN A 47 -1.36 -18.94 -19.10
N ASP A 48 -0.92 -17.98 -18.28
CA ASP A 48 -0.45 -18.29 -16.93
C ASP A 48 -1.63 -18.44 -15.95
N LEU A 49 -2.86 -18.05 -16.30
CA LEU A 49 -4.01 -18.27 -15.41
C LEU A 49 -4.34 -19.75 -15.31
N GLN A 50 -4.60 -20.24 -14.09
CA GLN A 50 -5.15 -21.58 -13.88
C GLN A 50 -6.64 -21.47 -13.61
N VAL A 51 -7.44 -22.27 -14.31
CA VAL A 51 -8.90 -22.18 -14.26
C VAL A 51 -9.48 -23.54 -13.86
N PHE A 52 -10.38 -23.52 -12.88
CA PHE A 52 -10.99 -24.71 -12.31
C PHE A 52 -12.52 -24.57 -12.32
N ALA A 53 -13.22 -25.68 -12.52
CA ALA A 53 -14.67 -25.71 -12.44
C ALA A 53 -15.13 -25.63 -10.97
N ALA A 54 -15.96 -24.65 -10.63
CA ALA A 54 -16.51 -24.47 -9.29
C ALA A 54 -17.74 -25.38 -9.08
N LYS A 55 -17.54 -26.69 -9.14
CA LYS A 55 -18.63 -27.69 -9.06
C LYS A 55 -18.50 -28.64 -7.87
N LYS A 56 -19.61 -28.93 -7.21
CA LYS A 56 -19.71 -29.92 -6.12
C LYS A 56 -20.95 -30.78 -6.33
N GLY A 57 -20.76 -32.11 -6.41
CA GLY A 57 -21.88 -33.06 -6.54
C GLY A 57 -22.77 -32.83 -7.77
N GLY A 58 -22.18 -32.47 -8.92
CA GLY A 58 -22.92 -32.22 -10.16
C GLY A 58 -23.63 -30.86 -10.24
N ALA A 59 -23.38 -29.94 -9.30
CA ALA A 59 -23.95 -28.60 -9.30
C ALA A 59 -22.88 -27.51 -9.12
N TRP A 60 -23.13 -26.33 -9.70
CA TRP A 60 -22.30 -25.14 -9.48
C TRP A 60 -22.37 -24.67 -8.02
N LEU A 61 -21.28 -24.09 -7.51
CA LEU A 61 -21.28 -23.52 -6.17
C LEU A 61 -22.25 -22.35 -6.07
N SER A 62 -23.15 -22.40 -5.09
CA SER A 62 -24.03 -21.28 -4.77
C SER A 62 -23.22 -20.10 -4.25
N SER A 63 -23.47 -18.90 -4.77
CA SER A 63 -22.85 -17.66 -4.32
C SER A 63 -23.17 -17.28 -2.86
N LEU A 64 -24.13 -17.99 -2.25
CA LEU A 64 -24.59 -17.84 -0.88
C LEU A 64 -24.04 -18.92 0.06
N SER A 65 -23.30 -19.92 -0.46
CA SER A 65 -22.67 -20.92 0.40
C SER A 65 -21.59 -20.28 1.28
N GLU A 66 -21.36 -20.89 2.44
CA GLU A 66 -20.37 -20.39 3.40
C GLU A 66 -18.96 -20.37 2.80
N ASP A 67 -18.59 -21.40 2.05
CA ASP A 67 -17.31 -21.47 1.32
C ASP A 67 -17.15 -20.33 0.31
N VAL A 68 -18.21 -19.98 -0.43
CA VAL A 68 -18.14 -18.89 -1.42
C VAL A 68 -18.14 -17.51 -0.74
N LYS A 69 -18.78 -17.36 0.43
CA LYS A 69 -18.66 -16.12 1.22
C LYS A 69 -17.25 -15.92 1.73
N LYS A 70 -16.64 -16.97 2.28
CA LYS A 70 -15.23 -16.97 2.72
C LYS A 70 -14.28 -16.72 1.56
N LEU A 71 -14.51 -17.35 0.42
CA LEU A 71 -13.79 -17.08 -0.83
C LEU A 71 -13.85 -15.60 -1.23
N LYS A 72 -15.04 -14.96 -1.16
CA LYS A 72 -15.21 -13.54 -1.45
C LYS A 72 -14.48 -12.63 -0.46
N ASN A 73 -14.20 -13.12 0.75
CA ASN A 73 -13.39 -12.45 1.74
C ASN A 73 -11.88 -12.74 1.58
N GLY A 74 -11.48 -13.49 0.55
CA GLY A 74 -10.10 -13.86 0.29
C GLY A 74 -9.58 -15.05 1.11
N GLU A 75 -10.45 -15.72 1.87
CA GLU A 75 -10.10 -16.93 2.62
C GLU A 75 -10.13 -18.17 1.72
N LYS A 76 -9.22 -19.11 1.94
CA LYS A 76 -9.27 -20.45 1.33
C LYS A 76 -9.90 -21.42 2.31
N THR A 77 -10.90 -22.17 1.87
CA THR A 77 -11.49 -23.27 2.63
C THR A 77 -11.02 -24.60 2.07
N ALA A 78 -11.07 -25.67 2.87
CA ALA A 78 -10.71 -27.01 2.43
C ALA A 78 -11.49 -27.45 1.17
N LEU A 79 -12.74 -26.98 0.99
CA LEU A 79 -13.50 -27.23 -0.23
C LEU A 79 -12.88 -26.50 -1.43
N ILE A 80 -12.56 -25.22 -1.30
CA ILE A 80 -11.95 -24.45 -2.38
C ILE A 80 -10.59 -25.05 -2.76
N GLU A 81 -9.79 -25.46 -1.78
CA GLU A 81 -8.51 -26.13 -2.02
C GLU A 81 -8.68 -27.46 -2.78
N ALA A 82 -9.65 -28.28 -2.38
CA ALA A 82 -9.96 -29.54 -3.06
C ALA A 82 -10.43 -29.30 -4.51
N LEU A 83 -11.16 -28.23 -4.78
CA LEU A 83 -11.62 -27.87 -6.13
C LEU A 83 -10.55 -27.25 -7.01
N THR A 84 -9.39 -26.88 -6.45
CA THR A 84 -8.24 -26.31 -7.18
C THR A 84 -7.16 -27.35 -7.46
N THR A 85 -7.52 -28.63 -7.58
CA THR A 85 -6.58 -29.75 -7.83
C THR A 85 -6.51 -30.16 -9.30
N GLU A 86 -7.65 -30.18 -10.01
CA GLU A 86 -7.75 -30.59 -11.42
C GLU A 86 -8.00 -29.36 -12.32
N GLU A 87 -6.93 -28.82 -12.90
CA GLU A 87 -7.00 -27.68 -13.83
C GLU A 87 -7.62 -28.09 -15.16
N LEU A 88 -8.49 -27.22 -15.71
CA LEU A 88 -9.03 -27.37 -17.06
C LEU A 88 -7.92 -27.14 -18.11
N GLN A 89 -7.80 -28.03 -19.09
CA GLN A 89 -6.75 -27.93 -20.11
C GLN A 89 -7.12 -26.91 -21.17
N GLU A 90 -6.13 -26.18 -21.71
CA GLU A 90 -6.39 -25.07 -22.65
C GLU A 90 -7.08 -25.50 -23.94
N GLU A 91 -6.85 -26.75 -24.34
CA GLU A 91 -7.39 -27.41 -25.53
C GLU A 91 -8.83 -27.89 -25.33
N ASP A 92 -9.28 -28.01 -24.07
CA ASP A 92 -10.60 -28.55 -23.76
C ASP A 92 -11.69 -27.59 -24.28
N PRO A 93 -12.72 -28.13 -24.94
CA PRO A 93 -13.88 -27.34 -25.29
C PRO A 93 -14.65 -26.98 -24.02
N LEU A 94 -15.18 -25.75 -23.94
CA LEU A 94 -15.98 -25.34 -22.80
C LEU A 94 -17.27 -26.16 -22.66
N GLU A 95 -17.75 -26.76 -23.75
CA GLU A 95 -18.88 -27.69 -23.75
C GLU A 95 -18.67 -28.86 -22.79
N ASP A 96 -17.45 -29.40 -22.67
CA ASP A 96 -17.16 -30.53 -21.77
C ASP A 96 -17.30 -30.12 -20.31
N MET A 97 -16.87 -28.90 -19.97
CA MET A 97 -17.05 -28.34 -18.63
C MET A 97 -18.54 -28.08 -18.31
N LEU A 98 -19.32 -27.69 -19.31
CA LEU A 98 -20.75 -27.40 -19.19
C LEU A 98 -21.61 -28.67 -19.24
N SER A 99 -21.07 -29.76 -19.78
CA SER A 99 -21.77 -31.03 -19.94
C SER A 99 -22.15 -31.63 -18.58
N GLY A 100 -23.37 -32.17 -18.51
CA GLY A 100 -23.93 -32.73 -17.27
C GLY A 100 -24.26 -31.69 -16.19
N MET A 101 -24.11 -30.39 -16.47
CA MET A 101 -24.44 -29.30 -15.56
C MET A 101 -25.75 -28.62 -15.99
N GLY A 102 -26.50 -28.08 -15.03
CA GLY A 102 -27.58 -27.15 -15.35
C GLY A 102 -27.04 -25.90 -16.07
N PRO A 103 -27.84 -25.24 -16.91
CA PRO A 103 -27.41 -24.04 -17.62
C PRO A 103 -26.89 -22.99 -16.63
N PRO A 104 -25.74 -22.35 -16.90
CA PRO A 104 -25.18 -21.31 -16.04
C PRO A 104 -26.22 -20.24 -15.69
N SER A 105 -26.38 -19.96 -14.40
CA SER A 105 -27.41 -19.03 -13.91
C SER A 105 -26.85 -18.02 -12.91
N PHE A 106 -27.63 -16.99 -12.60
CA PHE A 106 -27.24 -16.00 -11.60
C PHE A 106 -27.15 -16.62 -10.20
N ARG A 107 -26.40 -15.96 -9.31
CA ARG A 107 -26.16 -16.40 -7.92
C ARG A 107 -25.37 -17.71 -7.82
N GLN A 108 -24.65 -18.10 -8.87
CA GLN A 108 -23.71 -19.21 -8.87
C GLN A 108 -22.29 -18.70 -9.15
N THR A 109 -21.29 -19.38 -8.61
CA THR A 109 -19.90 -19.28 -9.03
C THR A 109 -19.61 -20.49 -9.91
N HIS A 110 -19.13 -20.25 -11.13
CA HIS A 110 -18.91 -21.29 -12.14
C HIS A 110 -17.44 -21.64 -12.27
N LEU A 111 -16.56 -20.65 -12.09
CA LEU A 111 -15.13 -20.79 -12.29
C LEU A 111 -14.36 -20.28 -11.07
N LEU A 112 -13.36 -21.04 -10.67
CA LEU A 112 -12.31 -20.60 -9.75
C LEU A 112 -11.08 -20.30 -10.57
N VAL A 113 -10.54 -19.10 -10.43
CA VAL A 113 -9.33 -18.66 -11.13
C VAL A 113 -8.21 -18.57 -10.10
N VAL A 114 -7.16 -19.36 -10.30
CA VAL A 114 -5.93 -19.27 -9.52
C VAL A 114 -4.89 -18.56 -10.39
N VAL A 115 -4.20 -17.60 -9.78
CA VAL A 115 -3.08 -16.90 -10.41
C VAL A 115 -1.81 -17.57 -9.86
N PRO A 116 -1.09 -18.39 -10.64
CA PRO A 116 0.17 -18.97 -10.19
C PRO A 116 1.25 -17.89 -10.09
N ASN A 117 2.14 -18.07 -9.13
CA ASN A 117 3.33 -17.23 -8.96
C ASN A 117 4.33 -17.56 -10.09
N VAL A 118 4.15 -16.98 -11.28
CA VAL A 118 5.06 -17.20 -12.41
C VAL A 118 5.98 -15.99 -12.55
N ASN A 119 7.23 -16.21 -12.14
CA ASN A 119 8.39 -15.46 -12.60
C ASN A 119 8.39 -15.45 -14.14
N LEU A 120 8.34 -14.25 -14.72
CA LEU A 120 8.27 -13.97 -16.16
C LEU A 120 9.26 -14.80 -17.00
N LYS A 121 8.76 -15.42 -18.08
CA LYS A 121 9.47 -16.30 -19.03
C LYS A 121 10.81 -15.71 -19.52
N ARG A 122 11.91 -16.45 -19.36
CA ARG A 122 13.21 -16.21 -20.04
C ARG A 122 13.62 -17.42 -20.88
N SER A 123 14.27 -17.14 -22.01
CA SER A 123 14.55 -18.00 -23.17
C SER A 123 15.19 -19.38 -22.91
N ALA A 124 15.13 -20.24 -23.93
CA ALA A 124 15.60 -21.64 -23.95
C ALA A 124 17.03 -21.88 -23.41
N ALA A 125 17.92 -20.89 -23.38
CA ALA A 125 19.22 -20.99 -22.72
C ALA A 125 19.12 -21.21 -21.19
N ALA A 126 18.01 -20.80 -20.57
CA ALA A 126 17.73 -21.00 -19.14
C ALA A 126 17.15 -22.39 -18.82
N GLN A 127 16.68 -23.18 -19.80
CA GLN A 127 16.18 -24.53 -19.54
C GLN A 127 17.30 -25.50 -19.13
N ALA A 128 18.52 -25.29 -19.64
CA ALA A 128 19.70 -26.04 -19.19
C ALA A 128 20.14 -25.66 -17.76
N ILE A 129 19.83 -24.43 -17.32
CA ILE A 129 20.10 -23.97 -15.95
C ILE A 129 18.97 -24.42 -15.00
N ALA A 130 17.73 -24.54 -15.46
CA ALA A 130 16.58 -24.96 -14.65
C ALA A 130 16.62 -26.41 -14.16
N SER A 131 17.24 -27.32 -14.92
CA SER A 131 17.53 -28.69 -14.46
C SER A 131 18.53 -28.72 -13.30
N ILE A 132 19.38 -27.69 -13.20
CA ILE A 132 20.33 -27.49 -12.10
C ILE A 132 19.64 -26.74 -10.93
N SER A 133 18.76 -25.77 -11.22
CA SER A 133 18.05 -24.94 -10.21
C SER A 133 16.82 -25.58 -9.56
N LYS A 134 16.25 -26.68 -10.08
CA LYS A 134 15.21 -27.45 -9.37
C LYS A 134 15.67 -27.98 -8.01
N LYS A 135 16.98 -28.00 -7.75
CA LYS A 135 17.56 -28.36 -6.45
C LYS A 135 17.71 -27.21 -5.47
N ILE A 136 17.50 -25.94 -5.87
CA ILE A 136 17.74 -24.77 -5.01
C ILE A 136 16.74 -23.66 -5.36
N LYS A 137 15.49 -23.79 -4.91
CA LYS A 137 14.63 -22.61 -4.74
C LYS A 137 15.03 -22.02 -3.38
N PRO A 138 15.53 -20.77 -3.29
CA PRO A 138 15.81 -20.19 -1.99
C PRO A 138 14.51 -20.17 -1.18
N GLU A 139 14.54 -20.67 0.05
CA GLU A 139 13.40 -20.61 0.95
C GLU A 139 12.98 -19.15 1.13
N SER A 140 11.67 -18.89 1.10
CA SER A 140 11.13 -17.55 1.35
C SER A 140 11.55 -17.08 2.74
N LYS A 141 11.97 -15.82 2.85
CA LYS A 141 12.30 -15.22 4.14
C LYS A 141 11.06 -15.23 5.03
N ILE A 142 11.25 -15.64 6.28
CA ILE A 142 10.25 -15.64 7.34
C ILE A 142 10.73 -14.78 8.52
N LEU A 143 9.85 -14.54 9.49
CA LEU A 143 10.20 -13.92 10.76
C LEU A 143 10.80 -14.99 11.69
N THR A 144 12.00 -14.77 12.21
CA THR A 144 12.74 -15.81 12.94
C THR A 144 12.76 -15.61 14.46
N GLU A 145 12.73 -14.37 14.94
CA GLU A 145 12.86 -14.06 16.37
C GLU A 145 11.96 -12.89 16.78
N LEU A 146 11.34 -13.00 17.97
CA LEU A 146 10.64 -11.90 18.62
C LEU A 146 11.58 -11.22 19.61
N LEU A 147 11.95 -9.98 19.31
CA LEU A 147 12.82 -9.15 20.11
C LEU A 147 11.99 -8.29 21.07
N PRO A 148 12.44 -8.06 22.32
CA PRO A 148 11.76 -7.16 23.24
C PRO A 148 11.80 -5.72 22.70
N LEU A 149 10.67 -5.03 22.81
CA LEU A 149 10.54 -3.64 22.39
C LEU A 149 10.93 -2.72 23.56
N SER A 150 11.94 -1.88 23.33
CA SER A 150 12.39 -0.86 24.28
C SER A 150 12.23 0.52 23.67
N VAL A 151 11.01 1.06 23.73
CA VAL A 151 10.69 2.43 23.29
C VAL A 151 9.85 3.11 24.37
N THR A 152 10.27 4.31 24.76
CA THR A 152 9.60 5.11 25.80
C THR A 152 8.16 5.43 25.41
N GLU A 153 7.22 5.11 26.30
CA GLU A 153 5.77 5.29 26.03
C GLU A 153 5.39 6.72 25.65
N GLY A 154 6.08 7.69 26.22
CA GLY A 154 5.89 9.11 25.91
C GLY A 154 6.06 9.44 24.43
N GLU A 155 6.85 8.71 23.65
CA GLU A 155 7.13 9.05 22.24
C GLU A 155 5.98 8.73 21.30
N TYR A 156 5.06 7.82 21.68
CA TYR A 156 3.98 7.33 20.80
C TYR A 156 2.57 7.46 21.40
N GLN A 157 2.38 8.27 22.44
CA GLN A 157 1.07 8.57 23.03
C GLN A 157 0.24 9.52 22.14
N LEU A 158 -0.51 8.95 21.19
CA LEU A 158 -1.41 9.70 20.30
C LEU A 158 -2.50 10.47 21.07
N ASP A 159 -3.05 9.89 22.14
CA ASP A 159 -4.12 10.51 22.93
C ASP A 159 -3.67 11.79 23.66
N LYS A 160 -2.36 11.96 23.85
CA LYS A 160 -1.78 13.13 24.51
C LYS A 160 -1.22 14.16 23.53
N LEU A 161 -1.39 13.97 22.21
CA LEU A 161 -0.88 14.93 21.23
C LEU A 161 -1.53 16.32 21.39
N SER A 162 -2.82 16.36 21.72
CA SER A 162 -3.54 17.62 22.00
C SER A 162 -2.95 18.37 23.19
N GLU A 163 -2.72 17.67 24.30
CA GLU A 163 -2.13 18.22 25.53
C GLU A 163 -0.69 18.70 25.30
N LYS A 164 0.14 17.88 24.63
CA LYS A 164 1.52 18.24 24.30
C LYS A 164 1.58 19.48 23.42
N ARG A 165 0.64 19.61 22.49
CA ARG A 165 0.58 20.79 21.64
C ARG A 165 0.15 22.05 22.40
N ALA A 166 -0.70 21.92 23.42
CA ALA A 166 -1.17 23.06 24.21
C ALA A 166 -0.13 23.60 25.21
N ASN A 167 0.88 22.80 25.59
CA ASN A 167 1.86 23.15 26.63
C ASN A 167 3.19 23.74 26.08
N ASP A 168 3.12 24.60 25.06
CA ASP A 168 4.19 25.52 24.58
C ASP A 168 5.42 24.95 23.83
N SER A 169 5.38 23.73 23.28
CA SER A 169 6.20 23.40 22.10
C SER A 169 5.59 22.25 21.30
N PRO A 170 5.24 22.44 20.01
CA PRO A 170 4.71 21.35 19.18
C PRO A 170 5.78 20.30 18.85
N MET A 171 7.05 20.55 19.17
CA MET A 171 8.16 19.67 18.86
C MET A 171 8.46 18.75 20.04
N VAL A 172 8.36 17.44 19.80
CA VAL A 172 8.53 16.40 20.82
C VAL A 172 9.76 15.56 20.47
N PRO A 173 10.68 15.31 21.40
CA PRO A 173 11.82 14.42 21.16
C PRO A 173 11.33 12.99 20.95
N THR A 174 11.91 12.32 19.96
CA THR A 174 11.61 10.93 19.59
C THR A 174 12.88 10.10 19.35
N PRO A 175 13.85 10.10 20.29
CA PRO A 175 15.12 9.38 20.13
C PRO A 175 14.94 7.86 20.02
N ASP A 176 14.03 7.26 20.79
CA ASP A 176 13.84 5.82 20.76
C ASP A 176 13.17 5.37 19.45
N LEU A 177 12.16 6.12 18.98
CA LEU A 177 11.54 5.89 17.67
C LEU A 177 12.53 6.12 16.52
N HIS A 178 13.34 7.18 16.61
CA HIS A 178 14.39 7.46 15.62
C HIS A 178 15.35 6.27 15.52
N GLN A 179 15.88 5.82 16.67
CA GLN A 179 16.81 4.71 16.74
C GLN A 179 16.17 3.40 16.26
N PHE A 180 14.91 3.13 16.63
CA PHE A 180 14.18 1.94 16.21
C PHE A 180 13.99 1.89 14.69
N TRP A 181 13.53 2.97 14.07
CA TRP A 181 13.20 3.00 12.65
C TRP A 181 14.41 3.21 11.74
N LYS A 182 15.61 3.45 12.29
CA LYS A 182 16.83 3.79 11.55
C LYS A 182 17.10 2.86 10.37
N GLU A 183 16.97 1.55 10.56
CA GLU A 183 17.23 0.53 9.52
C GLU A 183 16.00 0.20 8.65
N TYR A 184 14.83 0.74 8.99
CA TYR A 184 13.53 0.39 8.38
C TYR A 184 12.87 1.60 7.70
N GLY A 185 13.68 2.50 7.14
CA GLY A 185 13.22 3.70 6.43
C GLY A 185 13.22 4.99 7.26
N GLY A 186 13.74 4.96 8.48
CA GLY A 186 14.00 6.11 9.34
C GLY A 186 12.74 6.73 9.95
N PHE A 187 12.97 7.52 11.00
CA PHE A 187 12.00 8.38 11.68
C PHE A 187 12.75 9.60 12.22
N PRO A 188 12.18 10.82 12.32
CA PRO A 188 12.93 11.98 12.80
C PRO A 188 13.31 11.88 14.29
N GLU A 189 14.43 12.50 14.69
CA GLU A 189 14.84 12.60 16.11
C GLU A 189 13.91 13.47 16.95
N CYS A 190 13.20 14.39 16.29
CA CYS A 190 12.18 15.23 16.90
C CYS A 190 10.95 15.27 15.97
N TYR A 191 9.78 15.02 16.55
CA TYR A 191 8.51 14.98 15.84
C TYR A 191 7.71 16.26 16.12
N PHE A 192 7.29 16.96 15.07
CA PHE A 192 6.46 18.15 15.19
C PHE A 192 4.97 17.77 15.06
N ILE A 193 4.20 18.05 16.12
CA ILE A 193 2.78 17.72 16.23
C ILE A 193 1.93 18.73 15.47
N ARG A 194 1.26 18.26 14.42
CA ARG A 194 0.37 19.06 13.59
C ARG A 194 -1.09 19.06 14.08
N GLN A 195 -1.89 20.08 13.73
CA GLN A 195 -3.32 20.09 14.16
C GLN A 195 -4.07 18.97 13.48
N GLU A 196 -3.75 18.79 12.22
CA GLU A 196 -4.36 17.81 11.36
C GLU A 196 -4.13 16.41 11.94
N GLU A 197 -2.95 16.14 12.51
CA GLU A 197 -2.64 14.86 13.13
C GLU A 197 -3.36 14.66 14.47
N VAL A 198 -3.53 15.72 15.27
CA VAL A 198 -4.35 15.67 16.50
C VAL A 198 -5.80 15.30 16.17
N VAL A 199 -6.36 15.91 15.12
CA VAL A 199 -7.76 15.68 14.70
C VAL A 199 -7.91 14.31 14.02
N PHE A 200 -7.08 14.03 13.02
CA PHE A 200 -7.16 12.80 12.22
C PHE A 200 -6.68 11.58 12.98
N GLY A 201 -5.76 11.72 13.94
CA GLY A 201 -5.25 10.60 14.74
C GLY A 201 -6.36 9.87 15.49
N VAL A 202 -7.24 10.61 16.14
CA VAL A 202 -8.39 10.04 16.85
C VAL A 202 -9.31 9.29 15.87
N LEU A 203 -9.61 9.90 14.72
CA LEU A 203 -10.47 9.30 13.70
C LEU A 203 -9.86 8.02 13.11
N VAL A 204 -8.60 8.07 12.70
CA VAL A 204 -7.91 6.95 12.05
C VAL A 204 -7.73 5.80 13.04
N VAL A 205 -7.32 6.08 14.28
CA VAL A 205 -7.25 5.05 15.33
C VAL A 205 -8.60 4.39 15.49
N ARG A 206 -9.69 5.16 15.61
CA ARG A 206 -11.05 4.60 15.75
C ARG A 206 -11.43 3.71 14.57
N LEU A 207 -11.15 4.14 13.34
CA LEU A 207 -11.42 3.35 12.14
C LEU A 207 -10.62 2.04 12.11
N LEU A 208 -9.36 2.05 12.56
CA LEU A 208 -8.50 0.86 12.64
C LEU A 208 -8.81 -0.03 13.85
N THR A 209 -9.46 0.51 14.90
CA THR A 209 -9.83 -0.25 16.09
C THR A 209 -11.21 -0.86 16.02
N GLU A 210 -12.21 -0.07 15.58
CA GLU A 210 -13.65 -0.37 15.62
C GLU A 210 -14.25 -0.58 14.22
N GLY A 211 -13.61 -0.07 13.18
CA GLY A 211 -14.14 -0.08 11.82
C GLY A 211 -13.90 -1.41 11.09
N LYS A 212 -14.75 -1.69 10.10
CA LYS A 212 -14.54 -2.74 9.08
C LYS A 212 -13.94 -2.19 7.78
N ASN A 213 -13.66 -0.88 7.74
CA ASN A 213 -13.24 -0.19 6.54
C ASN A 213 -11.71 -0.03 6.52
N ARG A 214 -11.14 -0.10 5.33
CA ARG A 214 -9.73 0.24 5.10
C ARG A 214 -9.56 1.76 5.19
N VAL A 215 -8.43 2.23 5.68
CA VAL A 215 -8.08 3.66 5.70
C VAL A 215 -7.01 3.93 4.66
N VAL A 216 -7.12 5.05 3.94
CA VAL A 216 -6.08 5.49 3.01
C VAL A 216 -5.70 6.93 3.34
N ILE A 217 -4.45 7.12 3.76
CA ILE A 217 -3.88 8.43 4.05
C ILE A 217 -3.19 8.95 2.78
N VAL A 218 -3.75 10.00 2.20
CA VAL A 218 -3.24 10.67 0.99
C VAL A 218 -2.69 12.05 1.31
N GLY A 219 -1.87 12.58 0.42
CA GLY A 219 -1.29 13.93 0.53
C GLY A 219 0.05 14.02 -0.19
N SER A 220 0.54 15.22 -0.46
CA SER A 220 1.75 15.42 -1.27
C SER A 220 3.00 14.74 -0.68
N PRO A 221 4.01 14.40 -1.49
CA PRO A 221 5.27 13.87 -0.99
C PRO A 221 5.91 14.78 0.08
N GLY A 222 6.37 14.19 1.18
CA GLY A 222 7.12 14.92 2.22
C GLY A 222 6.29 15.68 3.25
N VAL A 223 4.96 15.53 3.28
CA VAL A 223 4.08 16.19 4.27
C VAL A 223 4.00 15.49 5.63
N GLY A 224 4.61 14.32 5.80
CA GLY A 224 4.69 13.60 7.10
C GLY A 224 3.87 12.31 7.23
N LYS A 225 3.16 11.88 6.18
CA LYS A 225 2.27 10.69 6.21
C LYS A 225 2.95 9.43 6.77
N SER A 226 4.15 9.11 6.30
CA SER A 226 4.91 7.94 6.75
C SER A 226 5.23 8.01 8.24
N CYS A 227 5.69 9.17 8.72
CA CYS A 227 5.99 9.38 10.13
C CYS A 227 4.72 9.22 10.98
N PHE A 228 3.61 9.83 10.56
CA PHE A 228 2.33 9.67 11.22
C PHE A 228 1.86 8.20 11.28
N LEU A 229 2.02 7.45 10.19
CA LEU A 229 1.70 6.01 10.16
C LEU A 229 2.60 5.18 11.08
N MET A 230 3.90 5.50 11.19
CA MET A 230 4.81 4.81 12.11
C MET A 230 4.45 5.08 13.58
N LEU A 231 4.06 6.33 13.90
CA LEU A 231 3.57 6.70 15.22
C LEU A 231 2.30 5.92 15.59
N MET A 232 1.37 5.78 14.63
CA MET A 232 0.16 4.96 14.80
C MET A 232 0.48 3.47 14.97
N ALA A 233 1.49 2.94 14.29
CA ALA A 233 1.89 1.54 14.43
C ALA A 233 2.27 1.22 15.89
N PHE A 234 3.10 2.06 16.49
CA PHE A 234 3.48 1.96 17.91
C PHE A 234 2.28 2.12 18.83
N TYR A 235 1.44 3.12 18.60
CA TYR A 235 0.25 3.32 19.43
C TYR A 235 -0.70 2.11 19.39
N LEU A 236 -0.95 1.54 18.20
CA LEU A 236 -1.79 0.35 18.04
C LEU A 236 -1.18 -0.90 18.71
N ALA A 237 0.13 -1.10 18.57
CA ALA A 237 0.83 -2.24 19.15
C ALA A 237 0.99 -2.13 20.68
N CYS A 238 1.47 -0.99 21.16
CA CYS A 238 1.91 -0.81 22.55
C CYS A 238 0.77 -0.36 23.47
N ILE A 239 -0.13 0.51 22.99
CA ILE A 239 -1.25 1.04 23.80
C ILE A 239 -2.52 0.22 23.59
N LYS A 240 -2.89 -0.04 22.32
CA LYS A 240 -4.09 -0.85 22.02
C LYS A 240 -3.84 -2.37 22.03
N LYS A 241 -2.60 -2.81 22.28
CA LYS A 241 -2.20 -4.22 22.39
C LYS A 241 -2.63 -5.08 21.18
N LYS A 242 -2.62 -4.49 19.98
CA LYS A 242 -2.95 -5.20 18.74
C LYS A 242 -1.71 -5.78 18.09
N LYS A 243 -1.88 -6.92 17.40
CA LYS A 243 -0.91 -7.38 16.40
C LYS A 243 -0.88 -6.40 15.23
N VAL A 244 0.29 -5.88 14.89
CA VAL A 244 0.48 -4.90 13.81
C VAL A 244 1.57 -5.38 12.88
N LEU A 245 1.32 -5.36 11.57
CA LEU A 245 2.33 -5.67 10.55
C LEU A 245 2.57 -4.42 9.71
N VAL A 246 3.72 -3.80 9.86
CA VAL A 246 4.13 -2.64 9.05
C VAL A 246 4.88 -3.16 7.83
N ILE A 247 4.47 -2.74 6.64
CA ILE A 247 5.14 -3.02 5.37
C ILE A 247 5.53 -1.67 4.75
N ARG A 248 6.83 -1.42 4.59
CA ARG A 248 7.35 -0.11 4.21
C ARG A 248 8.36 -0.23 3.08
N ARG A 249 8.23 0.64 2.07
CA ARG A 249 9.26 0.81 1.04
C ARG A 249 10.41 1.64 1.58
N VAL A 250 11.62 1.09 1.55
CA VAL A 250 12.85 1.82 1.91
C VAL A 250 13.46 2.41 0.64
N LYS A 251 13.86 3.68 0.70
CA LYS A 251 14.29 4.47 -0.49
C LYS A 251 15.81 4.53 -0.71
N GLU A 252 16.63 3.92 0.13
CA GLU A 252 18.09 3.96 -0.01
C GLU A 252 18.67 2.76 -0.76
N VAL A 253 19.42 3.05 -1.84
CA VAL A 253 20.37 2.27 -2.70
C VAL A 253 19.98 0.86 -3.17
N ASN A 254 19.11 0.13 -2.48
CA ASN A 254 18.40 -1.04 -2.96
C ASN A 254 16.93 -0.84 -2.56
N THR A 255 16.03 -0.70 -3.53
CA THR A 255 14.58 -0.52 -3.34
C THR A 255 13.96 -1.75 -2.65
N GLY A 256 14.24 -1.91 -1.36
CA GLY A 256 13.85 -3.04 -0.55
C GLY A 256 12.56 -2.77 0.20
N ILE A 257 11.80 -3.83 0.41
CA ILE A 257 10.66 -3.80 1.32
C ILE A 257 11.16 -4.20 2.70
N ALA A 258 10.88 -3.34 3.69
CA ALA A 258 11.06 -3.64 5.10
C ALA A 258 9.71 -4.02 5.71
N VAL A 259 9.73 -5.01 6.59
CA VAL A 259 8.59 -5.43 7.39
C VAL A 259 8.97 -5.38 8.85
N VAL A 260 8.05 -4.89 9.67
CA VAL A 260 8.15 -4.95 11.13
C VAL A 260 6.83 -5.49 11.66
N PHE A 261 6.86 -6.67 12.25
CA PHE A 261 5.73 -7.25 12.96
C PHE A 261 5.82 -6.92 14.44
N PHE A 262 4.76 -6.38 15.02
CA PHE A 262 4.57 -6.21 16.45
C PHE A 262 3.55 -7.23 16.96
N ASP A 263 3.88 -7.94 18.03
CA ASP A 263 3.03 -9.01 18.58
C ASP A 263 1.86 -8.49 19.44
N GLY A 264 1.88 -7.21 19.80
CA GLY A 264 0.92 -6.57 20.71
C GLY A 264 1.18 -6.85 22.20
N GLN A 265 2.24 -7.58 22.53
CA GLN A 265 2.64 -7.99 23.89
C GLN A 265 3.96 -7.34 24.33
N GLY A 266 4.55 -6.50 23.48
CA GLY A 266 5.80 -5.80 23.78
C GLY A 266 7.01 -6.40 23.06
N SER A 267 6.80 -7.19 22.02
CA SER A 267 7.87 -7.72 21.18
C SER A 267 7.63 -7.39 19.71
N TYR A 268 8.71 -7.44 18.92
CA TYR A 268 8.65 -7.22 17.49
C TYR A 268 9.60 -8.15 16.73
N SER A 269 9.32 -8.35 15.44
CA SER A 269 10.19 -9.10 14.53
C SER A 269 10.34 -8.34 13.21
N PRO A 270 11.54 -7.88 12.87
CA PRO A 270 11.80 -7.16 11.63
C PRO A 270 12.35 -8.08 10.53
N GLN A 271 12.17 -7.68 9.28
CA GLN A 271 12.85 -8.27 8.13
C GLN A 271 12.98 -7.25 6.99
N THR A 272 14.06 -7.31 6.22
CA THR A 272 14.33 -6.36 5.12
C THR A 272 14.68 -7.05 3.81
N ASN A 273 14.71 -6.25 2.73
CA ASN A 273 15.01 -6.70 1.38
C ASN A 273 14.10 -7.86 0.95
N LEU A 274 12.79 -7.66 1.16
CA LEU A 274 11.78 -8.67 0.89
C LEU A 274 11.27 -8.61 -0.55
N SER A 275 11.04 -9.79 -1.11
CA SER A 275 10.26 -10.00 -2.32
C SER A 275 8.77 -10.14 -1.98
N PRO A 276 7.87 -10.06 -2.98
CA PRO A 276 6.47 -10.33 -2.74
C PRO A 276 6.17 -11.75 -2.22
N ASP A 277 6.93 -12.77 -2.64
CA ASP A 277 6.80 -14.14 -2.12
C ASP A 277 7.11 -14.22 -0.62
N ASP A 278 8.13 -13.47 -0.16
CA ASP A 278 8.45 -13.37 1.27
C ASP A 278 7.33 -12.71 2.07
N LEU A 279 6.67 -11.68 1.50
CA LEU A 279 5.52 -11.04 2.15
C LEU A 279 4.37 -12.02 2.33
N PHE A 280 4.08 -12.88 1.35
CA PHE A 280 3.06 -13.93 1.53
C PHE A 280 3.44 -14.91 2.62
N ALA A 281 4.70 -15.37 2.65
CA ALA A 281 5.18 -16.30 3.67
C ALA A 281 5.05 -15.71 5.08
N ILE A 282 5.52 -14.46 5.28
CA ILE A 282 5.43 -13.75 6.55
C ILE A 282 3.96 -13.55 6.97
N ARG A 283 3.07 -13.19 6.05
CA ARG A 283 1.65 -13.00 6.39
C ARG A 283 0.96 -14.29 6.81
N ASN A 284 1.26 -15.39 6.12
CA ASN A 284 0.77 -16.71 6.50
C ASN A 284 1.29 -17.13 7.88
N GLN A 285 2.55 -16.81 8.18
CA GLN A 285 3.15 -17.07 9.49
C GLN A 285 2.51 -16.24 10.62
N VAL A 286 2.33 -14.94 10.40
CA VAL A 286 1.81 -13.99 11.41
C VAL A 286 0.31 -14.21 11.70
N GLY A 287 -0.45 -14.61 10.68
CA GLY A 287 -1.89 -14.75 10.77
C GLY A 287 -2.62 -13.40 10.84
N PRO A 288 -3.80 -13.33 11.48
CA PRO A 288 -4.57 -12.08 11.56
C PRO A 288 -3.84 -10.97 12.31
N ALA A 289 -3.55 -9.87 11.61
CA ALA A 289 -2.90 -8.68 12.14
C ALA A 289 -3.43 -7.41 11.44
N THR A 290 -3.28 -6.26 12.12
CA THR A 290 -3.56 -4.95 11.51
C THR A 290 -2.40 -4.58 10.59
N VAL A 291 -2.62 -4.64 9.28
CA VAL A 291 -1.54 -4.40 8.30
C VAL A 291 -1.52 -2.94 7.88
N LEU A 292 -0.36 -2.29 8.03
CA LEU A 292 -0.10 -0.90 7.69
C LEU A 292 0.92 -0.84 6.54
N VAL A 293 0.58 -0.18 5.44
CA VAL A 293 1.40 -0.13 4.22
C VAL A 293 1.87 1.30 3.97
N ASP A 294 3.18 1.50 3.77
CA ASP A 294 3.81 2.81 3.55
C ASP A 294 4.66 2.84 2.28
N GLY A 295 4.49 3.89 1.47
CA GLY A 295 5.41 4.19 0.36
C GLY A 295 5.13 3.41 -0.93
N PHE A 296 3.89 2.95 -1.13
CA PHE A 296 3.44 2.28 -2.35
C PHE A 296 2.33 3.10 -3.04
N ARG A 297 2.30 3.05 -4.37
CA ARG A 297 1.18 3.62 -5.15
C ARG A 297 -0.05 2.74 -5.01
N GLN A 298 -1.24 3.28 -5.29
CA GLN A 298 -2.48 2.50 -5.27
C GLN A 298 -2.41 1.28 -6.19
N ASP A 299 -1.88 1.42 -7.42
CA ASP A 299 -1.82 0.31 -8.37
C ASP A 299 -0.83 -0.80 -7.96
N GLU A 300 0.20 -0.45 -7.19
CA GLU A 300 1.09 -1.42 -6.56
C GLU A 300 0.43 -2.09 -5.36
N ALA A 301 -0.22 -1.31 -4.49
CA ALA A 301 -0.90 -1.79 -3.30
C ALA A 301 -2.10 -2.69 -3.62
N ASP A 302 -2.82 -2.41 -4.71
CA ASP A 302 -3.96 -3.19 -5.17
C ASP A 302 -3.56 -4.41 -6.03
N SER A 303 -2.27 -4.57 -6.35
CA SER A 303 -1.78 -5.72 -7.10
C SER A 303 -1.80 -7.00 -6.25
N PHE A 304 -2.41 -8.07 -6.76
CA PHE A 304 -2.46 -9.37 -6.08
C PHE A 304 -1.13 -10.09 -6.01
N THR A 305 -0.15 -9.69 -6.81
CA THR A 305 1.19 -10.27 -6.76
C THR A 305 2.11 -9.53 -5.79
N SER A 306 1.65 -8.43 -5.17
CA SER A 306 2.48 -7.58 -4.33
C SER A 306 2.66 -8.09 -2.90
N GLY A 307 1.78 -8.97 -2.41
CA GLY A 307 1.73 -9.37 -1.00
C GLY A 307 1.22 -8.29 -0.02
N LEU A 308 0.81 -7.12 -0.53
CA LEU A 308 0.37 -5.98 0.29
C LEU A 308 -1.09 -6.11 0.75
N LEU A 309 -1.94 -6.81 -0.02
CA LEU A 309 -3.34 -7.07 0.33
C LEU A 309 -3.51 -8.32 1.21
N PRO A 310 -4.53 -8.34 2.09
CA PRO A 310 -5.34 -7.18 2.51
C PRO A 310 -4.55 -6.22 3.42
N PHE A 311 -4.82 -4.91 3.36
CA PHE A 311 -4.28 -3.93 4.31
C PHE A 311 -5.39 -3.22 5.07
N ALA A 312 -5.08 -2.78 6.30
CA ALA A 312 -5.97 -1.97 7.12
C ALA A 312 -5.74 -0.47 6.87
N CYS A 313 -4.49 -0.05 6.67
CA CYS A 313 -4.14 1.34 6.35
C CYS A 313 -3.09 1.42 5.23
N LEU A 314 -3.25 2.35 4.29
CA LEU A 314 -2.26 2.69 3.27
C LEU A 314 -1.88 4.17 3.36
N ALA A 315 -0.61 4.49 3.52
CA ALA A 315 -0.08 5.85 3.35
C ALA A 315 0.58 5.99 1.97
N THR A 316 -0.01 6.83 1.10
CA THR A 316 0.47 7.01 -0.28
C THR A 316 0.55 8.48 -0.68
N SER A 317 1.58 8.85 -1.47
CA SER A 317 1.84 10.25 -1.83
C SER A 317 1.15 10.73 -3.10
N CYS A 318 0.30 9.89 -3.69
CA CYS A 318 -0.44 10.16 -4.93
C CYS A 318 -1.95 10.24 -4.65
N GLN A 319 -2.71 10.41 -5.73
CA GLN A 319 -4.16 10.24 -5.73
C GLN A 319 -4.54 8.80 -5.36
N PHE A 320 -5.71 8.66 -4.72
CA PHE A 320 -6.37 7.38 -4.51
C PHE A 320 -7.73 7.42 -5.21
N ASP A 321 -7.84 6.74 -6.34
CA ASP A 321 -9.08 6.61 -7.10
C ASP A 321 -9.97 5.56 -6.42
N ALA A 322 -10.75 6.01 -5.43
CA ALA A 322 -11.77 5.18 -4.80
C ALA A 322 -12.90 4.89 -5.80
N LYS A 323 -13.07 3.62 -6.16
CA LYS A 323 -14.20 3.18 -7.00
C LYS A 323 -15.50 3.25 -6.19
N GLN A 324 -16.65 3.31 -6.87
CA GLN A 324 -17.97 3.35 -6.22
C GLN A 324 -18.24 2.19 -5.25
N ASP A 325 -17.55 1.05 -5.42
CA ASP A 325 -17.65 -0.12 -4.55
C ASP A 325 -16.47 -0.28 -3.57
N ASP A 326 -15.55 0.69 -3.52
CA ASP A 326 -14.46 0.72 -2.55
C ASP A 326 -14.91 1.39 -1.25
N ASN A 327 -15.00 0.61 -0.17
CA ASN A 327 -15.38 1.09 1.15
C ASN A 327 -14.23 1.78 1.92
N SER A 328 -13.10 2.04 1.26
CA SER A 328 -11.94 2.71 1.86
C SER A 328 -12.28 4.13 2.31
N GLN A 329 -11.92 4.47 3.54
CA GLN A 329 -12.04 5.81 4.10
C GLN A 329 -10.77 6.60 3.76
N VAL A 330 -10.89 7.58 2.88
CA VAL A 330 -9.76 8.44 2.48
C VAL A 330 -9.61 9.58 3.48
N VAL A 331 -8.40 9.74 4.00
CA VAL A 331 -8.00 10.82 4.91
C VAL A 331 -6.88 11.61 4.26
N VAL A 332 -7.07 12.92 4.12
CA VAL A 332 -6.08 13.80 3.48
C VAL A 332 -5.22 14.46 4.55
N LEU A 333 -3.90 14.20 4.53
CA LEU A 333 -2.94 14.96 5.32
C LEU A 333 -2.40 16.12 4.46
N PRO A 334 -2.80 17.37 4.72
CA PRO A 334 -2.53 18.48 3.82
C PRO A 334 -1.06 18.91 3.87
N ALA A 335 -0.68 19.75 2.91
CA ALA A 335 0.60 20.46 2.92
C ALA A 335 0.77 21.27 4.21
N TRP A 336 2.02 21.50 4.59
CA TRP A 336 2.32 22.30 5.78
C TRP A 336 1.92 23.75 5.57
N ARG A 337 1.38 24.36 6.63
CA ARG A 337 1.14 25.81 6.67
C ARG A 337 2.46 26.52 6.89
N GLU A 338 2.62 27.69 6.27
CA GLU A 338 3.82 28.52 6.48
C GLU A 338 4.05 28.82 7.97
N ALA A 339 2.97 29.07 8.73
CA ALA A 339 3.05 29.32 10.16
C ALA A 339 3.61 28.11 10.96
N ASP A 340 3.22 26.88 10.62
CA ASP A 340 3.75 25.68 11.28
C ASP A 340 5.23 25.46 10.92
N LEU A 341 5.62 25.75 9.67
CA LEU A 341 7.02 25.68 9.24
C LEU A 341 7.88 26.77 9.86
N LEU A 342 7.32 27.95 10.13
CA LEU A 342 7.99 29.01 10.87
C LEU A 342 8.27 28.59 12.32
N GLU A 343 7.31 27.92 12.95
CA GLU A 343 7.46 27.38 14.29
C GLU A 343 8.50 26.24 14.31
N TYR A 344 8.39 25.28 13.39
CA TYR A 344 9.38 24.22 13.20
C TYR A 344 10.79 24.78 13.00
N ALA A 345 10.94 25.78 12.13
CA ALA A 345 12.22 26.42 11.85
C ALA A 345 12.84 27.06 13.09
N LYS A 346 12.03 27.74 13.92
CA LYS A 346 12.49 28.38 15.16
C LYS A 346 12.85 27.36 16.25
N SER A 347 12.23 26.19 16.23
CA SER A 347 12.40 25.13 17.22
C SER A 347 13.45 24.09 16.83
N SER A 348 14.20 24.32 15.74
CA SER A 348 15.21 23.39 15.21
C SER A 348 16.46 24.12 14.74
N GLU A 349 17.47 23.35 14.30
CA GLU A 349 18.67 23.88 13.66
C GLU A 349 18.47 24.15 12.16
N TRP A 350 17.23 24.20 11.67
CA TRP A 350 16.88 24.29 10.25
C TRP A 350 17.68 25.35 9.46
N VAL A 351 17.90 26.55 10.01
CA VAL A 351 18.69 27.60 9.32
C VAL A 351 20.15 27.23 9.11
N ILE A 352 20.71 26.39 9.99
CA ILE A 352 22.07 25.86 9.90
C ILE A 352 22.08 24.66 8.95
N GLU A 353 21.18 23.71 9.14
CA GLU A 353 21.07 22.48 8.33
C GLU A 353 20.85 22.76 6.84
N THR A 354 20.06 23.79 6.52
CA THR A 354 19.83 24.23 5.13
C THR A 354 20.96 25.09 4.56
N GLY A 355 21.96 25.45 5.37
CA GLY A 355 23.07 26.32 4.98
C GLY A 355 22.69 27.81 4.82
N LEU A 356 21.45 28.20 5.16
CA LEU A 356 20.99 29.59 5.03
C LEU A 356 21.74 30.53 5.98
N ARG A 357 22.12 30.06 7.17
CA ARG A 357 22.86 30.82 8.20
C ARG A 357 23.84 29.91 8.93
N LYS A 358 24.80 30.51 9.64
CA LYS A 358 25.78 29.78 10.47
C LYS A 358 25.36 29.63 11.94
N THR A 359 24.26 30.26 12.34
CA THR A 359 23.79 30.28 13.73
C THR A 359 22.26 30.42 13.77
N THR A 360 21.65 29.89 14.82
CA THR A 360 20.23 30.05 15.16
C THR A 360 19.93 31.40 15.83
N GLN A 361 20.95 32.14 16.27
CA GLN A 361 20.80 33.47 16.88
C GLN A 361 20.48 34.54 15.84
N LEU A 362 19.23 34.58 15.39
CA LEU A 362 18.75 35.51 14.38
C LEU A 362 17.78 36.52 14.99
N LYS A 363 17.79 37.75 14.45
CA LYS A 363 16.74 38.74 14.74
C LYS A 363 15.36 38.14 14.43
N PHE A 364 14.38 38.39 15.28
CA PHE A 364 13.02 37.83 15.12
C PHE A 364 12.42 38.12 13.73
N SER A 365 12.68 39.30 13.18
CA SER A 365 12.23 39.73 11.84
C SER A 365 12.88 38.98 10.67
N THR A 366 13.98 38.26 10.90
CA THR A 366 14.71 37.52 9.86
C THR A 366 14.07 36.19 9.55
N TRP A 367 13.53 35.51 10.58
CA TRP A 367 12.89 34.19 10.43
C TRP A 367 11.76 34.18 9.40
N PRO A 368 10.74 35.08 9.47
CA PRO A 368 9.66 35.07 8.50
C PRO A 368 10.14 35.22 7.05
N LYS A 369 11.15 36.07 6.80
CA LYS A 369 11.67 36.28 5.44
C LYS A 369 12.33 35.03 4.87
N LEU A 370 13.14 34.34 5.68
CA LEU A 370 13.81 33.11 5.27
C LEU A 370 12.82 31.98 5.03
N VAL A 371 11.86 31.83 5.95
CA VAL A 371 10.83 30.80 5.89
C VAL A 371 9.89 31.03 4.72
N GLN A 372 9.40 32.26 4.51
CA GLN A 372 8.53 32.62 3.39
C GLN A 372 9.17 32.27 2.04
N GLU A 373 10.45 32.64 1.85
CA GLU A 373 11.13 32.35 0.59
C GLU A 373 11.41 30.84 0.44
N GLN A 374 11.74 30.11 1.51
CA GLN A 374 11.88 28.65 1.43
C GLN A 374 10.53 27.99 1.12
N TYR A 375 9.47 28.45 1.78
CA TYR A 375 8.11 27.96 1.65
C TYR A 375 7.61 28.08 0.22
N PHE A 376 7.89 29.22 -0.43
CA PHE A 376 7.58 29.46 -1.83
C PHE A 376 8.10 28.34 -2.75
N TYR A 377 9.34 27.86 -2.53
CA TYR A 377 9.93 26.80 -3.34
C TYR A 377 9.57 25.38 -2.88
N SER A 378 9.36 25.18 -1.57
CA SER A 378 9.06 23.85 -1.01
C SER A 378 7.59 23.45 -1.15
N GLY A 379 6.67 24.42 -1.34
CA GLY A 379 5.24 24.17 -1.52
C GLY A 379 4.58 23.48 -0.33
N GLY A 380 5.07 23.72 0.89
CA GLY A 380 4.58 23.08 2.11
C GLY A 380 4.97 21.60 2.26
N SER A 381 5.95 21.10 1.49
CA SER A 381 6.61 19.83 1.78
C SER A 381 7.71 20.06 2.82
N LEU A 382 7.58 19.48 4.02
CA LEU A 382 8.63 19.57 5.04
C LEU A 382 9.95 19.00 4.54
N ARG A 383 9.90 17.90 3.79
CA ARG A 383 11.09 17.28 3.19
C ARG A 383 11.85 18.24 2.29
N GLU A 384 11.16 18.95 1.40
CA GLU A 384 11.80 19.94 0.53
C GLU A 384 12.17 21.20 1.32
N PHE A 385 11.39 21.56 2.33
CA PHE A 385 11.68 22.70 3.19
C PHE A 385 13.01 22.56 3.94
N CYS A 386 13.41 21.33 4.30
CA CYS A 386 14.68 21.03 4.96
C CYS A 386 15.88 20.82 3.99
N ARG A 387 15.70 21.01 2.68
CA ARG A 387 16.80 20.98 1.71
C ARG A 387 17.47 22.35 1.56
N THR A 388 18.66 22.36 0.96
CA THR A 388 19.35 23.61 0.63
C THR A 388 18.51 24.44 -0.36
N ARG A 389 18.63 25.76 -0.29
CA ARG A 389 17.85 26.66 -1.16
C ARG A 389 18.09 26.39 -2.65
N GLU A 390 19.35 26.16 -3.02
CA GLU A 390 19.76 25.86 -4.39
C GLU A 390 19.14 24.56 -4.92
N ASP A 391 19.10 23.50 -4.11
CA ASP A 391 18.50 22.22 -4.53
C ASP A 391 17.00 22.36 -4.83
N VAL A 392 16.27 23.05 -3.95
CA VAL A 392 14.82 23.21 -4.12
C VAL A 392 14.53 24.14 -5.30
N LYS A 393 15.31 25.21 -5.50
CA LYS A 393 15.20 26.09 -6.67
C LYS A 393 15.44 25.32 -7.96
N THR A 394 16.52 24.54 -8.02
CA THR A 394 16.88 23.72 -9.19
C THR A 394 15.74 22.75 -9.53
N ARG A 395 15.20 22.05 -8.53
CA ARG A 395 14.03 21.16 -8.70
C ARG A 395 12.82 21.90 -9.29
N VAL A 396 12.52 23.12 -8.82
CA VAL A 396 11.40 23.91 -9.34
C VAL A 396 11.65 24.31 -10.80
N VAL A 397 12.86 24.73 -11.15
CA VAL A 397 13.23 25.04 -12.54
C VAL A 397 13.10 23.80 -13.43
N ASP A 398 13.60 22.65 -12.99
CA ASP A 398 13.48 21.38 -13.72
C ASP A 398 12.02 21.00 -13.93
N ALA A 399 11.20 21.10 -12.88
CA ALA A 399 9.76 20.83 -12.96
C ALA A 399 9.07 21.78 -13.95
N CYS A 400 9.37 23.08 -13.90
CA CYS A 400 8.85 24.05 -14.87
C CYS A 400 9.28 23.73 -16.31
N ALA A 401 10.52 23.29 -16.52
CA ALA A 401 11.03 22.92 -17.85
C ALA A 401 10.34 21.67 -18.44
N THR A 402 9.81 20.77 -17.59
CA THR A 402 9.02 19.62 -18.07
C THR A 402 7.64 20.00 -18.58
N VAL A 403 7.09 21.13 -18.15
CA VAL A 403 5.80 21.65 -18.62
C VAL A 403 6.04 22.40 -19.94
N LYS A 404 5.96 21.70 -21.07
CA LYS A 404 6.08 22.31 -22.41
C LYS A 404 5.06 23.45 -22.59
N ASP A 405 5.34 24.42 -23.47
CA ASP A 405 4.48 25.58 -23.75
C ASP A 405 2.99 25.23 -24.03
N ILE A 406 2.73 24.09 -24.69
CA ILE A 406 1.37 23.61 -24.98
C ILE A 406 0.63 23.20 -23.69
N GLN A 407 1.33 22.63 -22.70
CA GLN A 407 0.76 22.26 -21.41
C GLN A 407 0.62 23.49 -20.50
N ALA A 408 1.52 24.47 -20.57
CA ALA A 408 1.42 25.72 -19.82
C ALA A 408 0.17 26.51 -20.22
N PHE A 409 -0.15 26.57 -21.52
CA PHE A 409 -1.40 27.17 -22.01
C PHE A 409 -2.64 26.42 -21.51
N GLN A 410 -2.61 25.08 -21.46
CA GLN A 410 -3.70 24.30 -20.87
C GLN A 410 -3.80 24.50 -19.34
N LEU A 411 -2.69 24.62 -18.62
CA LEU A 411 -2.68 24.81 -17.16
C LEU A 411 -3.31 26.15 -16.75
N VAL A 412 -3.04 27.22 -17.51
CA VAL A 412 -3.53 28.58 -17.23
C VAL A 412 -5.00 28.76 -17.61
N TYR A 413 -5.46 28.11 -18.69
CA TYR A 413 -6.79 28.34 -19.27
C TYR A 413 -7.80 27.23 -19.02
N SER A 414 -7.36 26.06 -18.55
CA SER A 414 -8.25 25.07 -17.99
C SER A 414 -7.88 24.85 -16.53
N TYR A 415 -8.72 25.31 -15.62
CA TYR A 415 -8.75 24.92 -14.19
C TYR A 415 -8.88 23.38 -13.98
N GLY A 416 -8.84 22.58 -15.06
CA GLY A 416 -8.76 21.12 -15.08
C GLY A 416 -7.83 20.57 -16.18
N GLY A 417 -6.74 21.26 -16.51
CA GLY A 417 -5.83 20.93 -17.63
C GLY A 417 -4.57 20.16 -17.24
N ALA A 418 -4.38 19.01 -17.88
CA ALA A 418 -3.23 18.10 -17.87
C ALA A 418 -2.94 17.33 -16.55
N LYS A 419 -3.33 16.05 -16.57
CA LYS A 419 -3.09 15.06 -15.50
C LYS A 419 -1.58 14.84 -15.32
N THR A 420 -1.03 15.22 -14.17
CA THR A 420 0.29 14.73 -13.73
C THR A 420 0.10 13.65 -12.68
N GLU A 421 1.01 12.65 -12.62
CA GLU A 421 0.91 11.54 -11.65
C GLU A 421 1.01 12.01 -10.18
N ASP A 422 1.41 13.26 -9.97
CA ASP A 422 1.71 13.86 -8.67
C ASP A 422 0.69 14.93 -8.20
N GLN A 423 -0.35 15.25 -8.99
CA GLN A 423 -1.31 16.30 -8.63
C GLN A 423 -2.29 15.80 -7.56
N VAL A 424 -2.53 16.56 -6.49
CA VAL A 424 -3.38 16.16 -5.35
C VAL A 424 -4.79 16.77 -5.41
N ASP A 425 -5.03 17.75 -6.30
CA ASP A 425 -6.27 18.52 -6.35
C ASP A 425 -7.38 17.79 -7.12
N ARG A 426 -7.91 16.71 -6.54
CA ARG A 426 -9.20 16.12 -6.86
C ARG A 426 -9.85 15.63 -5.56
N ILE A 427 -10.74 16.44 -5.00
CA ILE A 427 -11.77 15.97 -4.06
C ILE A 427 -13.00 15.64 -4.88
#